data_AF-A0A3Q0J8K5-F1
#
_entry.id   AF-A0A3Q0J8K5-F1
#
_cell.length_a   1.000
_cell.length_b   1.000
_cell.length_c   1.000
_cell.angle_alpha   90.00
_cell.angle_beta   90.00
_cell.angle_gamma   90.00
#
_symmetry.space_group_name_H-M   'P 1'
#
loop_
_entity.id
_entity.type
_entity.pdbx_description
1 polymer ?
#
loop_
_entity_poly.entity_id
_entity_poly.type
_entity_poly.pdbx_seq_one_letter_code
_entity_poly.pdbx_strand_id
1 'polypeptide(L)'
;MTRTAIRLLEKEQKGYFLFVEGGHIDTAHHNNTPRYALDETVELAKAVSVAVNLTSEKDTLIVVTADHAHTMMISGYSKRNNDILGAADQKDLNGNPYPTLSYANGPAARAPVYNATSSTCQMPTVTMEAGFGDASFHYPALVPAKDETHGGDDVMVYARGPWSHLFTGSYEQNFIPIAMGFASRVGPNSKLAGASGGVSTHETHAVLMLLSVAVVFLTQRR
;
A
#
# COMPACT_ATOMS: atom_id res chain seq x y z
N MET A 1 3.46 -1.19 -18.03
CA MET A 1 2.10 -1.69 -18.32
C MET A 1 1.08 -0.57 -18.42
N THR A 2 0.94 0.29 -17.39
CA THR A 2 -0.02 1.41 -17.32
C THR A 2 -0.07 2.30 -18.56
N ARG A 3 1.08 2.75 -19.09
CA ARG A 3 1.14 3.56 -20.32
C ARG A 3 0.41 2.91 -21.49
N THR A 4 0.63 1.63 -21.71
CA THR A 4 0.04 0.89 -22.83
C THR A 4 -1.45 0.70 -22.62
N ALA A 5 -1.88 0.36 -21.40
CA ALA A 5 -3.30 0.23 -21.05
C ALA A 5 -4.05 1.55 -21.31
N ILE A 6 -3.52 2.69 -20.83
CA ILE A 6 -4.11 4.00 -21.08
C ILE A 6 -4.21 4.30 -22.58
N ARG A 7 -3.14 4.08 -23.35
CA ARG A 7 -3.14 4.32 -24.81
C ARG A 7 -4.12 3.46 -25.61
N LEU A 8 -4.46 2.28 -25.08
CA LEU A 8 -5.47 1.42 -25.69
C LEU A 8 -6.88 1.89 -25.31
N LEU A 9 -7.09 2.16 -24.03
CA LEU A 9 -8.39 2.52 -23.47
C LEU A 9 -8.83 3.94 -23.84
N GLU A 10 -7.90 4.89 -24.06
CA GLU A 10 -8.21 6.28 -24.43
C GLU A 10 -8.88 6.41 -25.82
N LYS A 11 -8.88 5.33 -26.60
CA LYS A 11 -9.57 5.25 -27.89
C LYS A 11 -11.08 5.16 -27.71
N GLU A 12 -11.56 4.74 -26.53
CA GLU A 12 -12.98 4.67 -26.25
C GLU A 12 -13.57 6.05 -25.96
N GLN A 13 -14.53 6.45 -26.79
CA GLN A 13 -15.14 7.78 -26.70
C GLN A 13 -15.95 7.98 -25.42
N LYS A 14 -16.51 6.89 -24.85
CA LYS A 14 -17.30 6.93 -23.61
C LYS A 14 -16.44 6.95 -22.34
N GLY A 15 -15.11 6.93 -22.49
CA GLY A 15 -14.19 6.83 -21.37
C GLY A 15 -13.88 5.39 -20.96
N TYR A 16 -13.14 5.23 -19.86
CA TYR A 16 -12.68 3.92 -19.39
C TYR A 16 -12.50 3.90 -17.88
N PHE A 17 -12.50 2.68 -17.34
CA PHE A 17 -12.02 2.33 -16.02
C PHE A 17 -10.74 1.52 -16.17
N LEU A 18 -9.70 1.85 -15.41
CA LEU A 18 -8.44 1.11 -15.38
C LEU A 18 -8.03 0.88 -13.93
N PHE A 19 -7.82 -0.39 -13.60
CA PHE A 19 -7.26 -0.84 -12.34
C PHE A 19 -5.78 -1.19 -12.53
N VAL A 20 -4.92 -0.66 -11.67
CA VAL A 20 -3.48 -0.94 -11.65
C VAL A 20 -3.08 -1.27 -10.22
N GLU A 21 -2.45 -2.42 -10.03
CA GLU A 21 -2.09 -2.95 -8.71
C GLU A 21 -0.57 -3.14 -8.61
N GLY A 22 -0.01 -2.72 -7.48
CA GLY A 22 1.38 -2.98 -7.09
C GLY A 22 1.48 -4.22 -6.21
N GLY A 23 1.01 -5.37 -6.69
CA GLY A 23 0.74 -6.54 -5.84
C GLY A 23 1.96 -7.18 -5.17
N HIS A 24 3.17 -6.95 -5.71
CA HIS A 24 4.39 -7.48 -5.08
C HIS A 24 4.84 -6.69 -3.84
N ILE A 25 4.23 -5.54 -3.54
CA ILE A 25 4.43 -4.84 -2.26
C ILE A 25 4.05 -5.76 -1.10
N ASP A 26 2.85 -6.36 -1.18
CA ASP A 26 2.31 -7.30 -0.20
C ASP A 26 3.18 -8.56 -0.07
N THR A 27 3.52 -9.18 -1.20
CA THR A 27 4.37 -10.40 -1.22
C THR A 27 5.74 -10.15 -0.60
N ALA A 28 6.32 -8.96 -0.79
CA ALA A 28 7.59 -8.60 -0.19
C ALA A 28 7.49 -8.39 1.33
N HIS A 29 6.38 -7.82 1.82
CA HIS A 29 6.14 -7.69 3.25
C HIS A 29 5.91 -9.04 3.94
N HIS A 30 5.14 -9.95 3.33
CA HIS A 30 4.98 -11.32 3.80
C HIS A 30 6.32 -12.04 4.03
N ASN A 31 7.34 -11.70 3.23
CA ASN A 31 8.68 -12.26 3.36
C ASN A 31 9.60 -11.46 4.32
N ASN A 32 9.13 -10.41 4.99
CA ASN A 32 9.97 -9.45 5.73
C ASN A 32 11.10 -8.84 4.87
N THR A 33 10.86 -8.56 3.58
CA THR A 33 11.86 -8.00 2.65
C THR A 33 11.52 -6.56 2.28
N PRO A 34 11.74 -5.58 3.16
CA PRO A 34 11.31 -4.20 2.94
C PRO A 34 12.05 -3.52 1.79
N ARG A 35 13.26 -3.98 1.41
CA ARG A 35 13.94 -3.49 0.18
C ARG A 35 13.05 -3.69 -1.03
N TYR A 36 12.52 -4.90 -1.23
CA TYR A 36 11.60 -5.19 -2.33
C TYR A 36 10.26 -4.47 -2.17
N ALA A 37 9.70 -4.44 -0.96
CA ALA A 37 8.41 -3.76 -0.73
C ALA A 37 8.48 -2.27 -1.09
N LEU A 38 9.57 -1.59 -0.70
CA LEU A 38 9.80 -0.18 -1.03
C LEU A 38 10.12 0.03 -2.51
N ASP A 39 10.91 -0.84 -3.14
CA ASP A 39 11.20 -0.74 -4.58
C ASP A 39 9.91 -0.94 -5.41
N GLU A 40 9.05 -1.91 -5.06
CA GLU A 40 7.74 -2.10 -5.70
C GLU A 40 6.79 -0.92 -5.46
N THR A 41 6.82 -0.33 -4.25
CA THR A 41 6.07 0.90 -3.94
C THR A 41 6.54 2.06 -4.81
N VAL A 42 7.85 2.18 -5.07
CA VAL A 42 8.41 3.19 -5.98
C VAL A 42 7.97 2.94 -7.42
N GLU A 43 7.91 1.69 -7.88
CA GLU A 43 7.38 1.36 -9.21
C GLU A 43 5.88 1.67 -9.35
N LEU A 44 5.08 1.44 -8.32
CA LEU A 44 3.68 1.87 -8.29
C LEU A 44 3.57 3.40 -8.36
N ALA A 45 4.40 4.15 -7.61
CA ALA A 45 4.44 5.61 -7.67
C ALA A 45 4.81 6.13 -9.08
N LYS A 46 5.76 5.47 -9.76
CA LYS A 46 6.08 5.76 -11.17
C LYS A 46 4.90 5.47 -12.09
N ALA A 47 4.16 4.38 -11.86
CA ALA A 47 2.96 4.06 -12.63
C ALA A 47 1.84 5.11 -12.46
N VAL A 48 1.63 5.62 -11.24
CA VAL A 48 0.73 6.76 -10.96
C VAL A 48 1.20 8.01 -11.71
N SER A 49 2.49 8.35 -11.65
CA SER A 49 3.06 9.49 -12.36
C SER A 49 2.86 9.40 -13.88
N VAL A 50 3.05 8.22 -14.45
CA VAL A 50 2.79 7.96 -15.87
C VAL A 50 1.33 8.24 -16.22
N ALA A 51 0.38 7.79 -15.39
CA ALA A 51 -1.03 8.02 -15.65
C ALA A 51 -1.44 9.48 -15.48
N VAL A 52 -0.93 10.16 -14.45
CA VAL A 52 -1.07 11.60 -14.25
C VAL A 52 -0.62 12.40 -15.48
N ASN A 53 0.47 11.97 -16.12
CA ASN A 53 1.01 12.63 -17.31
C ASN A 53 0.27 12.31 -18.61
N LEU A 54 -0.45 11.17 -18.67
CA LEU A 54 -1.17 10.72 -19.86
C LEU A 54 -2.66 11.04 -19.83
N THR A 55 -3.17 11.57 -18.72
CA THR A 55 -4.59 11.86 -18.51
C THR A 55 -4.80 13.29 -18.08
N SER A 56 -5.99 13.84 -18.33
CA SER A 56 -6.32 15.20 -17.95
C SER A 56 -7.10 15.20 -16.64
N GLU A 57 -6.75 16.11 -15.72
CA GLU A 57 -7.47 16.26 -14.46
C GLU A 57 -8.90 16.79 -14.63
N LYS A 58 -9.24 17.32 -15.81
CA LYS A 58 -10.58 17.82 -16.10
C LYS A 58 -11.60 16.71 -16.30
N ASP A 59 -11.14 15.55 -16.75
CA ASP A 59 -11.98 14.41 -17.14
C ASP A 59 -11.55 13.09 -16.50
N THR A 60 -10.41 13.02 -15.83
CA THR A 60 -9.92 11.79 -15.16
C THR A 60 -9.87 11.93 -13.65
N LEU A 61 -10.64 11.09 -12.95
CA LEU A 61 -10.50 10.83 -11.52
C LEU A 61 -9.45 9.72 -11.31
N ILE A 62 -8.40 10.04 -10.56
CA ILE A 62 -7.36 9.11 -10.13
C ILE A 62 -7.51 8.91 -8.63
N VAL A 63 -7.68 7.66 -8.19
CA VAL A 63 -7.71 7.29 -6.77
C VAL A 63 -6.58 6.29 -6.50
N VAL A 64 -5.78 6.53 -5.47
CA VAL A 64 -4.70 5.66 -5.01
C VAL A 64 -5.02 5.26 -3.58
N THR A 65 -5.04 3.96 -3.28
CA THR A 65 -5.29 3.42 -1.93
C THR A 65 -4.51 2.13 -1.71
N ALA A 66 -4.43 1.69 -0.46
CA ALA A 66 -4.18 0.29 -0.13
C ALA A 66 -5.50 -0.43 0.19
N ASP A 67 -5.50 -1.76 0.16
CA ASP A 67 -6.55 -2.56 0.79
C ASP A 67 -6.32 -2.81 2.27
N HIS A 68 -5.07 -3.02 2.66
CA HIS A 68 -4.66 -3.22 4.04
C HIS A 68 -3.21 -2.75 4.27
N ALA A 69 -2.83 -2.65 5.54
CA ALA A 69 -1.46 -2.39 5.95
C ALA A 69 -0.66 -3.69 6.11
N HIS A 70 0.57 -3.57 6.61
CA HIS A 70 1.40 -4.67 7.13
C HIS A 70 1.95 -4.27 8.51
N THR A 71 2.51 -5.23 9.24
CA THR A 71 3.10 -5.01 10.56
C THR A 71 4.49 -4.38 10.53
N MET A 72 4.90 -3.81 9.39
CA MET A 72 6.16 -3.08 9.27
C MET A 72 6.11 -1.80 10.12
N MET A 73 7.18 -1.58 10.90
CA MET A 73 7.36 -0.38 11.70
C MET A 73 8.64 0.34 11.33
N ILE A 74 8.61 1.67 11.47
CA ILE A 74 9.77 2.55 11.35
C ILE A 74 10.16 2.95 12.78
N SER A 75 11.31 2.47 13.24
CA SER A 75 11.77 2.56 14.62
C SER A 75 13.10 3.30 14.74
N GLY A 76 13.44 3.67 15.97
CA GLY A 76 14.69 4.35 16.29
C GLY A 76 14.64 5.86 16.04
N TYR A 77 15.76 6.51 16.32
CA TYR A 77 15.92 7.98 16.19
C TYR A 77 16.98 8.31 15.15
N SER A 78 16.88 7.65 13.99
CA SER A 78 17.79 7.84 12.86
C SER A 78 17.78 9.30 12.41
N LYS A 79 18.96 9.89 12.23
CA LYS A 79 19.12 11.25 11.72
C LYS A 79 18.60 11.36 10.30
N ARG A 80 18.25 12.60 9.92
CA ARG A 80 17.90 12.92 8.53
C ARG A 80 19.01 12.47 7.58
N ASN A 81 18.61 11.91 6.44
CA ASN A 81 19.47 11.30 5.41
C ASN A 81 20.11 9.95 5.80
N ASN A 82 19.74 9.35 6.93
CA ASN A 82 20.02 7.93 7.15
C ASN A 82 19.28 7.09 6.12
N ASP A 83 19.92 6.03 5.63
CA ASP A 83 19.24 5.08 4.76
C ASP A 83 18.09 4.41 5.54
N ILE A 84 16.88 4.40 4.98
CA ILE A 84 15.72 3.76 5.60
C ILE A 84 15.93 2.25 5.77
N LEU A 85 16.77 1.65 4.93
CA LEU A 85 17.18 0.26 4.99
C LEU A 85 18.41 0.05 5.89
N GLY A 86 19.01 1.12 6.38
CA GLY A 86 20.19 1.08 7.23
C GLY A 86 19.89 0.77 8.69
N ALA A 87 20.97 0.62 9.45
CA ALA A 87 20.91 0.61 10.90
C ALA A 87 20.30 1.91 11.43
N ALA A 88 19.58 1.84 12.54
CA ALA A 88 19.26 2.99 13.35
C ALA A 88 20.52 3.55 14.02
N ASP A 89 20.55 4.86 14.27
CA ASP A 89 21.69 5.51 14.95
C ASP A 89 21.87 5.03 16.40
N GLN A 90 20.81 4.51 17.02
CA GLN A 90 20.85 3.97 18.37
C GLN A 90 21.18 2.48 18.37
N LYS A 91 21.76 2.02 19.48
CA LYS A 91 22.02 0.61 19.74
C LYS A 91 20.97 0.04 20.70
N ASP A 92 20.80 -1.27 20.65
CA ASP A 92 19.98 -2.00 21.63
C ASP A 92 20.62 -1.99 23.04
N LEU A 93 19.94 -2.60 24.02
CA LEU A 93 20.42 -2.69 25.40
C LEU A 93 21.74 -3.46 25.56
N ASN A 94 22.16 -4.22 24.54
CA ASN A 94 23.39 -5.00 24.51
C ASN A 94 24.49 -4.30 23.68
N GLY A 95 24.24 -3.09 23.15
CA GLY A 95 25.18 -2.35 22.32
C GLY A 95 25.21 -2.77 20.84
N ASN A 96 24.28 -3.62 20.39
CA ASN A 96 24.20 -4.07 19.01
C ASN A 96 23.42 -3.08 18.13
N PRO A 97 23.77 -2.94 16.84
CA PRO A 97 22.95 -2.21 15.89
C PRO A 97 21.64 -2.95 15.61
N TYR A 98 20.58 -2.20 15.30
CA TYR A 98 19.30 -2.73 14.81
C TYR A 98 18.84 -1.90 13.60
N PRO A 99 18.09 -2.48 12.63
CA PRO A 99 17.65 -1.73 11.46
C PRO A 99 16.56 -0.71 11.80
N THR A 100 16.45 0.35 11.00
CA THR A 100 15.37 1.35 11.14
C THR A 100 13.99 0.70 10.90
N LEU A 101 13.91 -0.31 10.03
CA LEU A 101 12.68 -1.06 9.76
C LEU A 101 12.64 -2.37 10.55
N SER A 102 11.46 -2.79 10.97
CA SER A 102 11.22 -4.10 11.59
C SER A 102 9.79 -4.55 11.37
N TYR A 103 9.49 -5.81 11.67
CA TYR A 103 8.12 -6.35 11.59
C TYR A 103 7.66 -6.89 12.96
N ALA A 104 6.35 -6.96 13.19
CA ALA A 104 5.84 -7.59 14.40
C ALA A 104 5.97 -9.13 14.34
N ASN A 105 5.77 -9.73 13.16
CA ASN A 105 5.89 -11.16 12.95
C ASN A 105 6.46 -11.49 11.56
N GLY A 106 6.74 -12.77 11.32
CA GLY A 106 7.16 -13.25 10.00
C GLY A 106 8.32 -14.23 10.01
N PRO A 107 8.78 -14.64 8.81
CA PRO A 107 9.79 -15.69 8.64
C PRO A 107 11.16 -15.33 9.20
N ALA A 108 11.44 -14.05 9.39
CA ALA A 108 12.73 -13.57 9.88
C ALA A 108 12.84 -13.55 11.41
N ALA A 109 11.75 -13.87 12.13
CA ALA A 109 11.78 -13.85 13.59
C ALA A 109 12.70 -14.94 14.12
N ARG A 110 13.50 -14.59 15.13
CA ARG A 110 14.48 -15.49 15.72
C ARG A 110 14.04 -15.88 17.12
N ALA A 111 13.98 -17.17 17.40
CA ALA A 111 13.77 -17.64 18.75
C ALA A 111 15.00 -17.35 19.62
N PRO A 112 14.82 -16.98 20.89
CA PRO A 112 15.92 -16.82 21.82
C PRO A 112 16.65 -18.16 22.01
N VAL A 113 17.98 -18.10 22.08
CA VAL A 113 18.84 -19.28 22.24
C VAL A 113 19.23 -19.40 23.71
N TYR A 114 18.89 -20.53 24.33
CA TYR A 114 19.32 -20.83 25.69
C TYR A 114 20.78 -21.28 25.72
N ASN A 115 21.62 -20.55 26.43
CA ASN A 115 23.00 -20.93 26.70
C ASN A 115 23.06 -21.69 28.03
N ALA A 116 23.27 -23.01 27.96
CA ALA A 116 23.33 -23.87 29.14
C ALA A 116 24.53 -23.57 30.06
N THR A 117 25.63 -23.02 29.52
CA THR A 117 26.85 -22.72 30.29
C THR A 117 26.67 -21.48 31.17
N SER A 118 26.03 -20.44 30.65
CA SER A 118 25.74 -19.21 31.40
C SER A 118 24.36 -19.20 32.05
N SER A 119 23.52 -20.21 31.79
CA SER A 119 22.10 -20.25 32.21
C SER A 119 21.33 -18.99 31.79
N THR A 120 21.69 -18.41 30.63
CA THR A 120 21.06 -17.20 30.09
C THR A 120 20.37 -17.49 28.77
N CYS A 121 19.21 -16.89 28.56
CA CYS A 121 18.57 -16.85 27.25
C CYS A 121 19.05 -15.59 26.52
N GLN A 122 19.68 -15.73 25.36
CA GLN A 122 20.14 -14.61 24.56
C GLN A 122 19.36 -14.58 23.25
N MET A 123 18.85 -13.40 22.89
CA MET A 123 18.41 -13.19 21.52
C MET A 123 19.63 -13.34 20.61
N PRO A 124 19.55 -14.09 19.50
CA PRO A 124 20.67 -14.17 18.57
C PRO A 124 21.12 -12.76 18.20
N THR A 125 22.39 -12.45 18.43
CA THR A 125 22.94 -11.16 18.04
C THR A 125 22.70 -11.02 16.55
N VAL A 126 21.99 -9.96 16.23
CA VAL A 126 21.78 -9.42 14.92
C VAL A 126 23.15 -8.98 14.40
N THR A 127 23.99 -9.90 13.93
CA THR A 127 25.22 -9.59 13.18
C THR A 127 24.84 -9.10 11.76
N MET A 128 23.86 -8.20 11.67
CA MET A 128 23.11 -7.87 10.45
C MET A 128 23.56 -6.58 9.77
N GLU A 129 24.57 -5.86 10.30
CA GLU A 129 25.13 -4.70 9.58
C GLU A 129 25.59 -5.06 8.16
N ALA A 130 26.10 -6.27 7.93
CA ALA A 130 26.56 -6.69 6.61
C ALA A 130 25.43 -6.98 5.59
N GLY A 131 24.19 -7.18 6.06
CA GLY A 131 23.05 -7.53 5.20
C GLY A 131 22.01 -6.43 5.04
N PHE A 132 22.05 -5.38 5.87
CA PHE A 132 21.14 -4.25 5.73
C PHE A 132 21.21 -3.63 4.34
N GLY A 133 20.04 -3.33 3.78
CA GLY A 133 19.90 -2.84 2.41
C GLY A 133 20.02 -3.89 1.30
N ASP A 134 20.53 -5.11 1.57
CA ASP A 134 20.56 -6.16 0.56
C ASP A 134 19.15 -6.66 0.23
N ALA A 135 18.92 -6.93 -1.05
CA ALA A 135 17.61 -7.33 -1.55
C ALA A 135 17.16 -8.70 -1.01
N SER A 136 18.09 -9.60 -0.73
CA SER A 136 17.82 -10.91 -0.13
C SER A 136 17.71 -10.88 1.39
N PHE A 137 17.90 -9.72 2.02
CA PHE A 137 17.93 -9.61 3.46
C PHE A 137 16.53 -9.52 4.07
N HIS A 138 16.23 -10.47 4.95
CA HIS A 138 14.98 -10.53 5.70
C HIS A 138 15.12 -9.77 7.03
N TYR A 139 14.31 -8.73 7.21
CA TYR A 139 14.36 -7.82 8.36
C TYR A 139 13.74 -8.43 9.60
N PRO A 140 14.22 -8.05 10.79
CA PRO A 140 13.87 -8.75 12.02
C PRO A 140 12.38 -8.63 12.34
N ALA A 141 11.86 -9.72 12.89
CA ALA A 141 10.50 -9.81 13.41
C ALA A 141 10.50 -10.35 14.85
N LEU A 142 9.46 -10.01 15.62
CA LEU A 142 9.33 -10.46 17.01
C LEU A 142 8.74 -11.87 17.13
N VAL A 143 7.65 -12.15 16.40
CA VAL A 143 6.92 -13.43 16.50
C VAL A 143 7.21 -14.31 15.27
N PRO A 144 7.73 -15.54 15.45
CA PRO A 144 7.92 -16.48 14.34
C PRO A 144 6.62 -16.86 13.66
N ALA A 145 6.55 -16.61 12.36
CA ALA A 145 5.48 -17.04 11.49
C ALA A 145 6.05 -17.48 10.13
N LYS A 146 5.32 -18.32 9.39
CA LYS A 146 5.75 -18.74 8.05
C LYS A 146 5.82 -17.55 7.08
N ASP A 147 4.80 -16.70 7.18
CA ASP A 147 4.61 -15.48 6.41
C ASP A 147 4.27 -14.39 7.43
N GLU A 148 4.74 -13.17 7.20
CA GLU A 148 4.29 -12.00 7.96
C GLU A 148 2.79 -11.75 7.72
N THR A 149 2.10 -11.11 8.65
CA THR A 149 0.65 -10.87 8.55
C THR A 149 0.31 -9.45 8.12
N HIS A 150 -0.85 -9.26 7.50
CA HIS A 150 -1.38 -7.92 7.25
C HIS A 150 -1.57 -7.13 8.56
N GLY A 151 -1.51 -5.80 8.44
CA GLY A 151 -1.84 -4.83 9.48
C GLY A 151 -3.30 -4.42 9.39
N GLY A 152 -3.93 -4.22 10.55
CA GLY A 152 -5.32 -3.76 10.66
C GLY A 152 -5.47 -2.24 10.79
N ASP A 153 -4.39 -1.49 10.63
CA ASP A 153 -4.41 -0.03 10.65
C ASP A 153 -5.16 0.54 9.44
N ASP A 154 -5.78 1.70 9.63
CA ASP A 154 -6.39 2.46 8.54
C ASP A 154 -5.34 2.79 7.46
N VAL A 155 -5.77 2.72 6.20
CA VAL A 155 -4.93 3.02 5.04
C VAL A 155 -5.32 4.34 4.38
N MET A 156 -4.33 5.01 3.79
CA MET A 156 -4.53 6.30 3.13
C MET A 156 -5.21 6.15 1.77
N VAL A 157 -6.08 7.11 1.45
CA VAL A 157 -6.66 7.30 0.12
C VAL A 157 -6.26 8.66 -0.42
N TYR A 158 -5.68 8.69 -1.61
CA TYR A 158 -5.36 9.91 -2.35
C TYR A 158 -6.25 10.02 -3.57
N ALA A 159 -6.80 11.21 -3.85
CA ALA A 159 -7.66 11.43 -5.00
C ALA A 159 -7.30 12.71 -5.75
N ARG A 160 -7.42 12.69 -7.08
CA ARG A 160 -7.21 13.83 -7.99
C ARG A 160 -8.22 13.80 -9.14
N GLY A 161 -8.73 14.95 -9.55
CA GLY A 161 -9.68 15.06 -10.68
C GLY A 161 -11.14 15.26 -10.27
N PRO A 162 -12.11 14.99 -11.17
CA PRO A 162 -13.52 15.26 -10.91
C PRO A 162 -14.03 14.52 -9.67
N TRP A 163 -14.71 15.24 -8.78
CA TRP A 163 -15.25 14.72 -7.52
C TRP A 163 -14.20 14.20 -6.51
N SER A 164 -12.91 14.50 -6.69
CA SER A 164 -11.86 14.15 -5.69
C SER A 164 -12.13 14.71 -4.29
N HIS A 165 -12.88 15.81 -4.16
CA HIS A 165 -13.30 16.39 -2.88
C HIS A 165 -14.25 15.50 -2.05
N LEU A 166 -14.74 14.38 -2.60
CA LEU A 166 -15.52 13.39 -1.84
C LEU A 166 -14.62 12.50 -0.95
N PHE A 167 -13.33 12.39 -1.26
CA PHE A 167 -12.37 11.54 -0.55
C PHE A 167 -11.70 12.32 0.58
N THR A 168 -12.49 12.67 1.61
CA THR A 168 -12.03 13.43 2.77
C THR A 168 -12.51 12.80 4.07
N GLY A 169 -11.72 12.92 5.14
CA GLY A 169 -12.05 12.37 6.45
C GLY A 169 -11.77 10.87 6.53
N SER A 170 -12.49 10.19 7.44
CA SER A 170 -12.43 8.73 7.61
C SER A 170 -13.73 8.12 7.12
N TYR A 171 -13.63 7.03 6.37
CA TYR A 171 -14.77 6.32 5.82
C TYR A 171 -14.44 4.86 5.61
N GLU A 172 -15.48 4.03 5.56
CA GLU A 172 -15.38 2.61 5.25
C GLU A 172 -14.78 2.40 3.85
N GLN A 173 -13.96 1.37 3.68
CA GLN A 173 -13.29 1.08 2.40
C GLN A 173 -14.27 0.89 1.23
N ASN A 174 -15.47 0.35 1.49
CA ASN A 174 -16.51 0.18 0.47
C ASN A 174 -17.05 1.51 -0.08
N PHE A 175 -16.76 2.65 0.56
CA PHE A 175 -17.06 3.97 0.04
C PHE A 175 -16.31 4.29 -1.25
N ILE A 176 -15.09 3.78 -1.42
CA ILE A 176 -14.23 4.08 -2.58
C ILE A 176 -14.95 3.76 -3.91
N PRO A 177 -15.40 2.52 -4.18
CA PRO A 177 -16.11 2.21 -5.42
C PRO A 177 -17.47 2.94 -5.54
N ILE A 178 -18.13 3.24 -4.43
CA ILE A 178 -19.40 4.00 -4.40
C ILE A 178 -19.18 5.43 -4.90
N ALA A 179 -18.15 6.11 -4.38
CA ALA A 179 -17.77 7.46 -4.77
C ALA A 179 -17.30 7.53 -6.22
N MET A 180 -16.51 6.54 -6.66
CA MET A 180 -16.08 6.43 -8.06
C MET A 180 -17.25 6.17 -9.01
N GLY A 181 -18.21 5.31 -8.62
CA GLY A 181 -19.45 5.09 -9.37
C GLY A 181 -20.29 6.36 -9.49
N PHE A 182 -20.41 7.13 -8.39
CA PHE A 182 -21.06 8.43 -8.41
C PHE A 182 -20.35 9.43 -9.35
N ALA A 183 -19.03 9.57 -9.23
CA ALA A 183 -18.24 10.49 -10.06
C ALA A 183 -18.33 10.16 -11.56
N SER A 184 -18.36 8.87 -11.87
CA SER A 184 -18.45 8.33 -13.23
C SER A 184 -19.86 8.16 -13.76
N ARG A 185 -20.89 8.46 -12.97
CA ARG A 185 -22.28 8.15 -13.32
C ARG A 185 -22.49 6.68 -13.75
N VAL A 186 -21.76 5.74 -13.13
CA VAL A 186 -21.89 4.30 -13.35
C VAL A 186 -22.48 3.65 -12.11
N GLY A 187 -23.31 2.62 -12.32
CA GLY A 187 -23.90 1.84 -11.24
C GLY A 187 -25.11 2.52 -10.57
N PRO A 188 -25.50 2.06 -9.36
CA PRO A 188 -26.77 2.45 -8.73
C PRO A 188 -26.86 3.95 -8.42
N ASN A 189 -25.72 4.63 -8.25
CA ASN A 189 -25.64 6.05 -7.96
C ASN A 189 -25.55 6.95 -9.19
N SER A 190 -25.62 6.37 -10.40
CA SER A 190 -25.55 7.11 -11.68
C SER A 190 -26.58 8.24 -11.80
N LYS A 191 -27.74 8.08 -11.16
CA LYS A 191 -28.85 9.05 -11.17
C LYS A 191 -28.68 10.20 -10.16
N LEU A 192 -27.84 10.05 -9.14
CA LEU A 192 -27.66 11.07 -8.10
C LEU A 192 -26.84 12.27 -8.60
N ALA A 193 -25.92 12.06 -9.54
CA ALA A 193 -25.09 13.11 -10.13
C ALA A 193 -25.85 14.03 -11.13
N GLY A 194 -27.14 13.79 -11.35
CA GLY A 194 -28.03 14.58 -12.21
C GLY A 194 -29.32 15.05 -11.54
N ALA A 195 -29.50 14.79 -10.25
CA ALA A 195 -30.75 15.08 -9.55
C ALA A 195 -30.81 16.54 -9.04
N SER A 196 -31.25 17.45 -9.90
CA SER A 196 -32.19 18.48 -9.45
C SER A 196 -33.56 17.81 -9.26
N GLY A 197 -33.84 17.30 -8.06
CA GLY A 197 -35.16 16.83 -7.62
C GLY A 197 -35.59 15.43 -8.11
N GLY A 198 -36.01 14.58 -7.15
CA GLY A 198 -36.79 13.37 -7.41
C GLY A 198 -36.20 12.09 -6.84
N VAL A 199 -36.71 11.68 -5.68
CA VAL A 199 -36.46 10.39 -5.02
C VAL A 199 -37.07 9.24 -5.84
N SER A 200 -36.34 8.14 -6.02
CA SER A 200 -36.89 6.79 -6.27
C SER A 200 -35.81 5.69 -6.09
N THR A 201 -36.25 4.50 -5.67
CA THR A 201 -35.59 3.50 -4.80
C THR A 201 -35.08 2.22 -5.49
N HIS A 202 -34.15 1.51 -4.79
CA HIS A 202 -33.74 0.06 -4.85
C HIS A 202 -33.02 -0.45 -6.14
N GLU A 203 -32.09 -1.44 -6.15
CA GLU A 203 -31.68 -2.54 -5.25
C GLU A 203 -30.14 -2.71 -5.18
N THR A 204 -29.63 -3.36 -4.12
CA THR A 204 -28.22 -3.66 -3.86
C THR A 204 -27.83 -5.07 -4.31
N HIS A 205 -26.72 -5.22 -5.05
CA HIS A 205 -25.97 -6.47 -5.15
C HIS A 205 -24.50 -6.17 -4.80
N ALA A 206 -24.02 -6.79 -3.72
CA ALA A 206 -22.65 -6.66 -3.24
C ALA A 206 -21.72 -7.56 -4.06
N VAL A 207 -20.69 -6.97 -4.68
CA VAL A 207 -19.55 -7.69 -5.22
C VAL A 207 -18.38 -7.42 -4.30
N LEU A 208 -17.93 -8.47 -3.62
CA LEU A 208 -16.75 -8.50 -2.78
C LEU A 208 -15.51 -8.55 -3.71
N MET A 209 -14.71 -7.49 -3.75
CA MET A 209 -13.37 -7.53 -4.35
C MET A 209 -12.34 -7.45 -3.23
N LEU A 210 -11.56 -8.53 -3.08
CA LEU A 210 -10.26 -8.55 -2.41
C LEU A 210 -9.25 -7.93 -3.37
N LEU A 211 -8.54 -6.86 -3.01
CA LEU A 211 -7.63 -6.17 -3.92
C LEU A 211 -6.44 -5.53 -3.23
N SER A 212 -5.25 -6.13 -3.37
CA SER A 212 -4.00 -5.52 -2.93
C SER A 212 -3.77 -4.15 -3.60
N VAL A 213 -3.06 -3.26 -2.89
CA VAL A 213 -2.81 -1.83 -3.20
C VAL A 213 -3.20 -1.38 -4.62
N ALA A 214 -4.34 -0.68 -4.69
CA ALA A 214 -5.06 -0.35 -5.89
C ALA A 214 -4.88 1.12 -6.31
N VAL A 215 -4.52 1.33 -7.57
CA VAL A 215 -4.68 2.60 -8.27
C VAL A 215 -5.80 2.46 -9.30
N VAL A 216 -6.82 3.28 -9.17
CA VAL A 216 -7.98 3.27 -10.05
C VAL A 216 -8.05 4.57 -10.83
N PHE A 217 -8.03 4.46 -12.15
CA PHE A 217 -8.21 5.56 -13.08
C PHE A 217 -9.60 5.48 -13.69
N LEU A 218 -10.29 6.61 -13.70
CA LEU A 218 -11.57 6.73 -14.36
C LEU A 218 -11.61 8.00 -15.20
N THR A 219 -11.72 7.85 -16.52
CA THR A 219 -11.80 8.98 -17.45
C THR A 219 -13.21 9.08 -18.03
N GLN A 220 -13.84 10.26 -17.98
CA GLN A 220 -15.11 10.58 -18.63
C GLN A 220 -14.95 11.70 -19.65
N ARG A 221 -14.96 11.37 -20.95
CA ARG A 221 -15.06 12.40 -21.99
C ARG A 221 -16.53 12.79 -22.17
N ARG A 222 -16.84 14.07 -21.97
CA ARG A 222 -18.13 14.67 -22.34
C ARG A 222 -18.13 15.08 -23.82
#